data_AF-W2JNN3-F1
#
_entry.id   AF-W2JNN3-F1
#
_cell.length_a   1.000
_cell.length_b   1.000
_cell.length_c   1.000
_cell.angle_alpha   90.00
_cell.angle_beta   90.00
_cell.angle_gamma   90.00
#
_symmetry.space_group_name_H-M   'P 1'
#
loop_
_entity.id
_entity.type
_entity.pdbx_description
1 polymer ?
#
loop_
_entity_poly.entity_id
_entity_poly.type
_entity_poly.pdbx_seq_one_letter_code
_entity_poly.pdbx_strand_id
1 'polypeptide(L)'
;MEVRFKDVSISADIVVKDASDLEVQLPTLPNEMMKTLHGLVAKKHTVTKRILRGVSGVLKPGTITLVLGQPGSGKSSLMKLLSGRFPKDKSVSVEGEVTYNGTS
;
A
#
# COMPACT_ATOMS: atom_id res chain seq x y z
N MET A 1 -22.25 -5.70 -15.22
CA MET A 1 -21.73 -6.44 -14.06
C MET A 1 -21.88 -5.55 -12.84
N GLU A 2 -22.53 -6.05 -11.81
CA GLU A 2 -22.63 -5.37 -10.52
C GLU A 2 -21.40 -5.70 -9.69
N VAL A 3 -20.81 -4.71 -9.04
CA VAL A 3 -19.70 -4.92 -8.11
C VAL A 3 -20.11 -4.36 -6.76
N ARG A 4 -20.10 -5.18 -5.71
CA ARG A 4 -20.34 -4.74 -4.33
C ARG A 4 -19.07 -4.90 -3.53
N PHE A 5 -18.79 -3.96 -2.65
CA PHE A 5 -17.67 -4.06 -1.73
C PHE A 5 -18.12 -3.60 -0.35
N LYS A 6 -17.69 -4.32 0.68
CA LYS A 6 -18.12 -4.11 2.05
C LYS A 6 -16.93 -4.11 3.00
N ASP A 7 -16.83 -3.04 3.76
CA ASP A 7 -15.85 -2.81 4.83
C ASP A 7 -14.41 -3.05 4.37
N VAL A 8 -14.13 -2.69 3.11
CA VAL A 8 -12.84 -2.94 2.49
C VAL A 8 -11.77 -2.04 3.10
N SER A 9 -10.72 -2.66 3.61
CA SER A 9 -9.53 -1.97 4.12
C SER A 9 -8.28 -2.51 3.44
N ILE A 10 -7.34 -1.61 3.14
CA ILE A 10 -6.07 -1.96 2.52
C ILE A 10 -4.97 -1.31 3.35
N SER A 11 -4.01 -2.11 3.81
CA SER A 11 -2.83 -1.62 4.52
C SER A 11 -1.57 -2.16 3.87
N ALA A 12 -0.49 -1.37 3.88
CA ALA A 12 0.80 -1.77 3.33
C ALA A 12 1.92 -1.47 4.33
N ASP A 13 2.82 -2.41 4.47
CA ASP A 13 4.03 -2.30 5.26
C ASP A 13 5.12 -1.61 4.44
N ILE A 14 5.54 -0.44 4.89
CA ILE A 14 6.50 0.41 4.19
C ILE A 14 7.79 0.41 4.99
N VAL A 15 8.89 0.01 4.36
CA VAL A 15 10.22 0.19 4.93
C VAL A 15 10.56 1.67 4.90
N VAL A 16 10.70 2.27 6.08
CA VAL A 16 11.09 3.68 6.22
C VAL A 16 12.60 3.72 6.29
N LYS A 17 13.21 4.61 5.49
CA LYS A 17 14.62 4.96 5.65
C LYS A 17 14.71 5.99 6.76
N ASP A 18 15.47 5.68 7.80
CA ASP A 18 15.69 6.62 8.89
C ASP A 18 16.53 7.80 8.39
N ALA A 19 16.25 9.00 8.91
CA ALA A 19 16.91 10.23 8.49
C ALA A 19 18.43 10.22 8.74
N SER A 20 18.93 9.35 9.63
CA SER A 20 20.35 9.12 9.88
C SER A 20 21.09 8.50 8.70
N ASP A 21 20.39 7.89 7.72
CA ASP A 21 21.00 7.32 6.52
C ASP A 21 21.34 8.37 5.44
N LEU A 22 20.98 9.64 5.69
CA LEU A 22 21.18 10.76 4.76
C LEU A 22 22.45 11.57 5.03
N GLU A 23 23.25 11.24 6.05
CA GLU A 23 24.56 11.88 6.21
C GLU A 23 25.47 11.47 5.05
N VAL A 24 25.61 12.39 4.09
CA VAL A 24 26.59 12.33 3.01
C VAL A 24 27.97 12.52 3.64
N GLN A 25 28.47 11.47 4.30
CA GLN A 25 29.86 11.39 4.69
C GLN A 25 30.70 11.11 3.44
N LEU A 26 31.83 11.79 3.32
CA LEU A 26 32.77 11.60 2.22
C LEU A 26 33.16 10.11 2.14
N PRO A 27 33.16 9.49 0.94
CA PRO A 27 33.50 8.09 0.75
C PRO A 27 34.98 7.89 1.04
N THR A 28 35.30 7.75 2.32
CA THR A 28 36.63 7.45 2.83
C THR A 28 36.59 5.98 3.24
N LEU A 29 37.68 5.23 2.98
CA LEU A 29 37.76 3.80 3.31
C LEU A 29 37.24 3.44 4.73
N PRO A 30 37.52 4.23 5.79
CA PRO A 30 36.98 3.96 7.12
C PRO A 30 35.46 4.12 7.21
N ASN A 31 34.89 5.11 6.52
CA ASN A 31 33.46 5.45 6.61
C ASN A 31 32.60 4.43 5.84
N GLU A 32 33.06 3.97 4.68
CA GLU A 32 32.38 2.91 3.92
C GLU A 32 32.41 1.56 4.65
N MET A 33 33.54 1.24 5.31
CA MET A 33 33.64 0.05 6.16
C MET A 33 32.71 0.16 7.38
N MET A 34 32.65 1.32 8.02
CA MET A 34 31.79 1.53 9.18
C MET A 34 30.30 1.49 8.80
N LYS A 35 29.94 2.04 7.64
CA LYS A 35 28.57 2.02 7.09
C LYS A 35 28.12 0.63 6.71
N THR A 36 28.99 -0.20 6.13
CA THR A 36 28.67 -1.60 5.82
C THR A 36 28.48 -2.42 7.10
N LEU A 37 29.33 -2.24 8.12
CA LEU A 37 29.14 -2.85 9.44
C LEU A 37 27.83 -2.39 10.12
N HIS A 38 27.53 -1.09 10.09
CA HIS A 38 26.28 -0.54 10.63
C HIS A 38 25.04 -1.06 9.87
N GLY A 39 25.12 -1.16 8.54
CA GLY A 39 24.02 -1.66 7.70
C GLY A 39 23.69 -3.13 7.91
N LEU A 40 24.64 -3.94 8.39
CA LEU A 40 24.40 -5.34 8.77
C LEU A 40 23.67 -5.47 10.12
N VAL A 41 23.73 -4.44 10.97
CA VAL A 41 23.12 -4.41 12.32
C VAL A 41 21.81 -3.60 12.34
N ALA A 42 21.61 -2.70 11.37
CA ALA A 42 20.43 -1.85 11.29
C ALA A 42 19.14 -2.66 11.07
N LYS A 43 18.24 -2.62 12.06
CA LYS A 43 16.89 -3.18 11.92
C LYS A 43 16.11 -2.31 10.93
N LYS A 44 15.64 -2.90 9.83
CA LYS A 44 14.71 -2.22 8.89
C LYS A 44 13.43 -1.81 9.63
N HIS A 45 13.28 -0.52 9.87
CA HIS A 45 12.06 0.02 10.46
C HIS A 45 10.93 -0.05 9.43
N THR A 46 9.85 -0.74 9.77
CA THR A 46 8.69 -0.92 8.88
C THR A 46 7.48 -0.29 9.54
N VAL A 47 6.80 0.60 8.81
CA VAL A 47 5.59 1.28 9.26
C VAL A 47 4.41 0.82 8.41
N THR A 48 3.36 0.37 9.06
CA THR A 48 2.11 -0.01 8.39
C THR A 48 1.30 1.25 8.04
N LYS A 49 1.10 1.49 6.75
CA LYS A 49 0.28 2.58 6.21
C LYS A 49 -1.08 2.05 5.77
N ARG A 50 -2.15 2.59 6.36
CA ARG A 50 -3.53 2.34 5.90
C ARG A 50 -3.85 3.18 4.68
N ILE A 51 -4.14 2.53 3.56
CA ILE A 51 -4.48 3.13 2.26
C ILE A 51 -5.99 3.31 2.13
N LEU A 52 -6.78 2.25 2.37
CA LEU A 52 -8.24 2.29 2.43
C LEU A 52 -8.71 1.94 3.84
N ARG A 53 -9.80 2.56 4.29
CA ARG A 53 -10.30 2.48 5.67
C ARG A 53 -11.79 2.13 5.66
N GLY A 54 -12.12 0.83 5.62
CA GLY A 54 -13.50 0.34 5.75
C GLY A 54 -14.47 0.91 4.71
N VAL A 55 -14.07 0.91 3.42
CA VAL A 55 -14.89 1.50 2.35
C VAL A 55 -15.95 0.50 1.89
N SER A 56 -17.19 0.97 1.73
CA SER A 56 -18.33 0.19 1.29
C SER A 56 -19.07 0.87 0.14
N GLY A 57 -19.64 0.09 -0.79
CA GLY A 57 -20.38 0.64 -1.92
C GLY A 57 -20.78 -0.39 -2.98
N VAL A 58 -21.50 0.09 -4.00
CA VAL A 58 -22.00 -0.71 -5.11
C VAL A 58 -21.83 0.04 -6.43
N LEU A 59 -21.23 -0.62 -7.43
CA LEU A 59 -21.21 -0.19 -8.82
C LEU A 59 -22.33 -0.91 -9.55
N LYS A 60 -23.35 -0.17 -10.00
CA LYS A 60 -24.52 -0.72 -10.67
C LYS A 60 -24.27 -0.95 -12.16
N PRO A 61 -24.76 -2.05 -12.76
CA PRO A 61 -24.73 -2.26 -14.20
C PRO A 61 -25.38 -1.10 -14.97
N GLY A 62 -24.85 -0.78 -16.15
CA GLY A 62 -25.42 0.26 -17.03
C GLY A 62 -25.16 1.71 -16.57
N THR A 63 -24.33 1.91 -15.55
CA THR A 63 -23.97 3.24 -15.06
C THR A 63 -22.49 3.53 -15.23
N ILE A 64 -22.13 4.79 -15.45
CA ILE A 64 -20.75 5.27 -15.39
C ILE A 64 -20.52 5.81 -13.98
N THR A 65 -19.53 5.26 -13.27
CA THR A 65 -19.13 5.70 -11.93
C THR A 65 -17.81 6.46 -12.00
N LEU A 66 -17.78 7.67 -11.46
CA LEU A 66 -16.59 8.51 -11.38
C LEU A 66 -16.03 8.51 -9.95
N VAL A 67 -14.76 8.15 -9.77
CA VAL A 67 -14.07 8.15 -8.47
C VAL A 67 -13.14 9.35 -8.37
N LEU A 68 -13.46 10.30 -7.49
CA LEU A 68 -12.71 11.55 -7.30
C LEU A 68 -12.01 11.62 -5.94
N GLY A 69 -11.00 12.48 -5.84
CA GLY A 69 -10.24 12.72 -4.60
C GLY A 69 -8.81 13.20 -4.86
N GLN A 70 -8.20 13.81 -3.85
CA GLN A 70 -6.83 14.34 -3.93
C GLN A 70 -5.76 13.26 -4.22
N PRO A 71 -4.56 13.62 -4.68
CA PRO A 71 -3.43 12.69 -4.76
C PRO A 71 -3.22 11.95 -3.43
N GLY A 72 -2.94 10.64 -3.50
CA GLY A 72 -2.74 9.80 -2.30
C GLY A 72 -4.01 9.34 -1.58
N SER A 73 -5.23 9.71 -2.03
CA SER A 73 -6.49 9.32 -1.38
C SER A 73 -6.90 7.84 -1.56
N GLY A 74 -6.12 7.03 -2.28
CA GLY A 74 -6.40 5.59 -2.44
C GLY A 74 -7.27 5.21 -3.65
N LYS A 75 -7.65 6.15 -4.54
CA LYS A 75 -8.47 5.87 -5.74
C LYS A 75 -7.95 4.71 -6.59
N SER A 76 -6.67 4.77 -6.96
CA SER A 76 -6.05 3.72 -7.79
C SER A 76 -5.97 2.38 -7.05
N SER A 77 -5.82 2.40 -5.72
CA SER A 77 -5.82 1.18 -4.92
C SER A 77 -7.21 0.54 -4.85
N LEU A 78 -8.26 1.35 -4.67
CA LEU A 78 -9.65 0.90 -4.77
C LEU A 78 -9.94 0.31 -6.16
N MET A 79 -9.54 0.99 -7.24
CA MET A 79 -9.75 0.50 -8.60
C MET A 79 -8.97 -0.79 -8.89
N LYS A 80 -7.74 -0.93 -8.38
CA LYS A 80 -6.97 -2.19 -8.49
C LYS A 80 -7.65 -3.34 -7.76
N LEU A 81 -8.23 -3.07 -6.59
CA LEU A 81 -9.00 -4.06 -5.84
C LEU A 81 -10.26 -4.50 -6.60
N LEU A 82 -11.09 -3.56 -7.03
CA LEU A 82 -12.34 -3.83 -7.73
C LEU A 82 -12.16 -4.43 -9.14
N SER A 83 -10.94 -4.39 -9.68
CA SER A 83 -10.60 -5.07 -10.94
C SER A 83 -9.98 -6.45 -10.73
N GLY A 84 -9.84 -6.91 -9.49
CA GLY A 84 -9.18 -8.17 -9.15
C GLY A 84 -7.67 -8.17 -9.44
N ARG A 85 -7.05 -6.99 -9.64
CA ARG A 85 -5.63 -6.82 -9.99
C ARG A 85 -4.78 -6.32 -8.81
N PHE A 86 -5.21 -6.60 -7.60
CA PHE A 86 -4.48 -6.17 -6.42
C PHE A 86 -3.31 -7.13 -6.13
N PRO A 87 -2.08 -6.62 -5.91
CA PRO A 87 -0.91 -7.48 -5.72
C PRO A 87 -1.05 -8.33 -4.45
N LYS A 88 -0.66 -9.61 -4.55
CA LYS A 88 -0.64 -10.58 -3.43
C LYS A 88 0.71 -10.60 -2.72
N ASP A 89 1.29 -9.43 -2.48
CA ASP A 89 2.55 -9.33 -1.78
C ASP A 89 2.35 -9.49 -0.27
N LYS A 90 3.30 -10.15 0.41
CA LYS A 90 3.25 -10.36 1.87
C LYS A 90 3.24 -9.05 2.68
N SER A 91 3.66 -7.94 2.06
CA SER A 91 3.69 -6.62 2.68
C SER A 91 2.37 -5.86 2.55
N VAL A 92 1.32 -6.44 1.93
CA VAL A 92 0.05 -5.76 1.75
C VAL A 92 -1.08 -6.63 2.28
N SER A 93 -1.87 -6.08 3.20
CA SER A 93 -3.07 -6.72 3.72
C SER A 93 -4.32 -6.10 3.11
N VAL A 94 -5.26 -6.97 2.77
CA VAL A 94 -6.60 -6.60 2.28
C VAL A 94 -7.62 -7.29 3.19
N GLU A 95 -8.54 -6.51 3.71
CA GLU A 95 -9.65 -6.96 4.55
C GLU A 95 -10.97 -6.53 3.91
N GLY A 96 -12.07 -7.17 4.31
CA GLY A 96 -13.40 -6.94 3.77
C GLY A 96 -13.76 -7.89 2.62
N GLU A 97 -14.88 -7.60 1.96
CA GLU A 97 -15.43 -8.47 0.92
C GLU A 97 -15.68 -7.67 -0.36
N VAL A 98 -15.41 -8.29 -1.51
CA VAL A 98 -15.80 -7.79 -2.83
C VAL A 98 -16.57 -8.90 -3.53
N THR A 99 -17.75 -8.59 -4.06
CA THR A 99 -18.56 -9.52 -4.84
C THR A 99 -18.91 -8.95 -6.20
N TYR A 100 -19.07 -9.86 -7.15
CA TYR A 100 -19.18 -9.67 -8.57
C TYR A 100 -20.46 -10.38 -9.02
N ASN A 101 -21.52 -9.62 -9.31
CA ASN A 101 -22.87 -10.16 -9.51
C ASN A 101 -23.35 -11.08 -8.36
N GLY A 102 -22.91 -10.81 -7.11
CA GLY A 102 -23.26 -11.61 -5.94
C GLY A 102 -22.33 -12.80 -5.65
N THR A 103 -21.30 -13.03 -6.47
CA THR A 103 -20.27 -14.07 -6.24
C THR A 103 -18.96 -13.43 -5.81
N SER A 104 -18.30 -13.98 -4.78
CA SER A 104 -17.02 -13.49 -4.25
C SER A 104 -15.82 -13.93 -5.09
#